data_AF-R7TXQ1-F1
#
_entry.id   AF-R7TXQ1-F1
#
_cell.length_a   1.000
_cell.length_b   1.000
_cell.length_c   1.000
_cell.angle_alpha   90.00
_cell.angle_beta   90.00
_cell.angle_gamma   90.00
#
_symmetry.space_group_name_H-M   'P 1'
#
loop_
_entity.id
_entity.type
_entity.pdbx_description
1 polymer ?
#
loop_
_entity_poly.entity_id
_entity_poly.type
_entity_poly.pdbx_seq_one_letter_code
_entity_poly.pdbx_strand_id
1 'polypeptide(L)' 'MYERNFPRIALLAKKYLAIPATSAPSERVFSTAGNIVTPKRSRLNPEKVNMLVFLAHNKF' A
#
# COMPACT_ATOMS: atom_id res chain seq x y z
N MET A 1 18.01 10.13 17.69
CA MET A 1 18.65 10.06 19.04
C MET A 1 17.84 9.28 20.08
N TYR A 2 16.50 9.17 19.97
CA TYR A 2 15.66 8.43 20.93
C TYR A 2 15.76 6.89 20.87
N GLU A 3 16.16 6.33 19.71
CA GLU A 3 16.24 4.87 19.53
C GLU A 3 17.33 4.19 20.37
N ARG A 4 18.42 4.90 20.68
CA ARG A 4 19.50 4.37 21.53
C ARG A 4 19.15 4.40 23.01
N ASN A 5 18.34 5.37 23.44
CA ASN A 5 17.93 5.51 24.84
C ASN A 5 16.72 4.63 25.19
N PHE A 6 15.85 4.33 24.22
CA PHE A 6 14.65 3.50 24.44
C PHE A 6 14.43 2.50 23.30
N PRO A 7 15.29 1.47 23.15
CA PRO A 7 15.24 0.55 22.02
C PRO A 7 13.93 -0.24 21.93
N ARG A 8 13.34 -0.62 23.07
CA ARG A 8 12.04 -1.33 23.11
C ARG A 8 10.86 -0.43 22.70
N ILE A 9 10.84 0.82 23.18
CA ILE A 9 9.77 1.77 22.87
C ILE A 9 9.89 2.24 21.42
N ALA A 10 11.11 2.46 20.94
CA ALA A 10 11.37 2.80 19.54
C ALA A 10 10.88 1.70 18.58
N LEU A 11 11.08 0.42 18.92
CA LEU A 11 10.57 -0.70 18.13
C LEU A 11 9.04 -0.71 18.08
N LEU A 12 8.38 -0.49 19.22
CA LEU A 12 6.92 -0.41 19.31
C LEU A 12 6.40 0.81 18.53
N ALA A 13 6.99 1.98 18.73
CA ALA A 13 6.62 3.21 18.04
C ALA A 13 6.73 3.06 16.53
N LYS A 14 7.82 2.45 16.02
CA LYS A 14 7.96 2.13 14.60
C LYS A 14 6.87 1.19 14.10
N LYS A 15 6.49 0.18 14.89
CA LYS A 15 5.44 -0.77 14.50
C LYS A 15 4.05 -0.13 14.47
N TYR A 16 3.72 0.69 15.47
CA TYR A 16 2.38 1.26 15.61
C TYR A 16 2.17 2.56 14.84
N LEU A 17 3.18 3.42 14.75
CA LEU A 17 3.09 4.69 14.01
C LEU A 17 3.29 4.52 12.50
N ALA A 18 3.86 3.40 12.05
CA ALA A 18 3.92 3.08 10.61
C ALA A 18 2.56 2.64 10.05
N ILE A 19 1.59 2.30 10.92
CA ILE A 19 0.24 1.97 10.48
C ILE A 19 -0.45 3.30 10.15
N PRO A 20 -0.87 3.51 8.90
CA PRO A 20 -1.61 4.72 8.55
C PRO A 20 -2.89 4.77 9.39
N ALA A 21 -3.16 5.91 10.01
CA ALA A 21 -4.35 6.11 10.85
C ALA A 21 -5.66 6.12 10.04
N THR A 22 -5.57 6.16 8.70
CA THR A 22 -6.70 6.28 7.79
C THR A 22 -6.66 5.19 6.73
N SER A 23 -7.82 4.86 6.17
CA SER A 23 -7.96 3.94 5.03
C SER A 23 -7.60 4.58 3.68
N ALA A 24 -7.34 5.89 3.66
CA ALA A 24 -6.97 6.66 2.47
C ALA A 24 -5.85 6.05 1.60
N PRO A 25 -4.76 5.47 2.13
CA PRO A 25 -3.76 4.79 1.30
C PRO A 25 -4.33 3.54 0.61
N SER A 26 -5.16 2.75 1.30
CA SER A 26 -5.84 1.60 0.71
C SER A 26 -6.81 2.05 -0.39
N GLU A 27 -7.61 3.08 -0.12
CA GLU A 27 -8.55 3.66 -1.11
C GLU A 27 -7.83 4.16 -2.36
N ARG A 28 -6.65 4.77 -2.21
CA ARG A 28 -5.82 5.20 -3.35
C ARG A 28 -5.38 4.02 -4.22
N VAL A 29 -4.98 2.89 -3.60
CA VAL A 29 -4.63 1.66 -4.31
C VAL A 29 -5.86 1.09 -5.03
N PHE A 30 -7.03 1.08 -4.37
CA PHE A 30 -8.29 0.63 -4.98
C PHE A 30 -8.76 1.52 -6.13
N SER A 31 -8.66 2.85 -6.02
CA SER A 31 -8.98 3.76 -7.14
C SER A 31 -8.03 3.53 -8.32
N THR A 32 -6.74 3.32 -8.06
CA THR A 32 -5.77 3.00 -9.12
C THR A 32 -6.09 1.66 -9.78
N ALA A 33 -6.43 0.64 -8.99
CA ALA A 33 -6.87 -0.66 -9.48
C ALA A 33 -8.17 -0.56 -10.29
N GLY A 34 -9.13 0.26 -9.86
CA GLY A 34 -10.37 0.53 -10.58
C GLY A 34 -10.13 1.18 -11.95
N ASN A 35 -9.12 2.03 -12.07
CA ASN A 35 -8.70 2.59 -13.36
C ASN A 35 -7.99 1.55 -14.26
N ILE A 36 -7.27 0.58 -13.68
CA ILE A 36 -6.64 -0.52 -14.43
C ILE A 36 -7.69 -1.53 -14.91
N VAL A 37 -8.69 -1.82 -14.07
CA VAL A 37 -9.83 -2.69 -14.38
C VAL A 37 -10.96 -1.85 -14.97
N THR A 38 -10.74 -1.32 -16.17
CA THR A 38 -11.82 -0.68 -16.95
C THR A 38 -12.72 -1.74 -17.58
N PRO A 39 -14.03 -1.47 -17.78
CA PRO A 39 -14.97 -2.40 -18.41
C PRO A 39 -14.52 -2.83 -19.82
N LYS A 40 -13.73 -1.99 -20.50
CA LYS A 40 -13.10 -2.29 -21.80
C LYS A 40 -11.98 -3.34 -21.74
N ARG A 41 -11.47 -3.65 -20.54
CA ARG A 41 -10.45 -4.68 -20.24
C ARG A 41 -10.92 -5.70 -19.19
N SER A 42 -12.23 -5.96 -19.11
CA SER A 42 -12.83 -6.86 -18.11
C SER A 42 -12.45 -8.35 -18.22
N ARG A 43 -11.58 -8.73 -19.16
CA ARG A 43 -11.03 -10.09 -19.36
C ARG A 43 -9.65 -10.30 -18.71
N LEU A 44 -9.20 -9.37 -17.89
CA LEU A 44 -7.94 -9.50 -17.15
C LEU A 44 -8.11 -10.48 -15.99
N ASN A 45 -7.25 -11.51 -15.95
CA ASN A 45 -7.19 -12.41 -14.80
C ASN A 45 -6.83 -11.61 -13.53
N PRO A 46 -7.44 -11.92 -12.38
CA PRO A 46 -7.23 -11.20 -11.13
C PRO A 46 -5.75 -11.15 -10.70
N GLU A 47 -5.00 -12.23 -10.95
CA GLU A 47 -3.55 -12.30 -10.75
C GLU A 47 -2.78 -11.21 -11.51
N LYS A 48 -3.16 -10.96 -12.77
CA LYS A 48 -2.52 -9.93 -13.60
C LYS A 48 -2.88 -8.52 -13.14
N VAL A 49 -4.10 -8.33 -12.64
CA VAL A 49 -4.52 -7.04 -12.06
C VAL A 49 -3.66 -6.73 -10.84
N ASN A 50 -3.45 -7.70 -9.94
CA ASN A 50 -2.62 -7.51 -8.76
C ASN A 50 -1.18 -7.12 -9.12
N MET A 51 -0.56 -7.80 -10.10
CA MET A 51 0.77 -7.45 -10.60
C MET A 51 0.83 -6.03 -11.20
N LEU A 52 -0.20 -5.62 -11.95
CA LEU A 52 -0.26 -4.28 -12.55
C LEU A 52 -0.44 -3.19 -11.49
N VAL A 53 -1.26 -3.43 -10.46
CA VAL A 53 -1.44 -2.51 -9.32
C VAL A 53 -0.13 -2.38 -8.54
N PHE A 54 0.55 -3.50 -8.28
CA PHE A 54 1.86 -3.50 -7.62
C PHE A 54 2.88 -2.67 -8.42
N LEU A 55 3.01 -2.90 -9.73
CA LEU A 55 3.91 -2.15 -10.60
C LEU A 55 3.54 -0.66 -10.70
N ALA A 56 2.26 -0.33 -10.71
CA ALA A 56 1.80 1.06 -10.79
C ALA A 56 2.11 1.85 -9.50
N HIS A 57 2.03 1.20 -8.34
CA HIS A 57 2.32 1.83 -7.05
C HIS A 57 3.81 1.82 -6.69
N ASN A 58 4.57 0.85 -7.19
CA ASN A 58 6.02 0.70 -6.96
C ASN A 58 6.85 1.16 -8.19
N LYS A 59 6.45 2.26 -8.85
CA LYS A 59 7.32 2.89 -9.85
C LYS A 59 8.45 3.65 -9.13
N PHE A 60 9.69 3.32 -9.50
CA PHE A 60 10.90 4.08 -9.16
C PHE A 60 10.83 5.51 -9.71
#